data_AF-A0AAJ7FH63-F1
#
_entry.id   AF-A0AAJ7FH63-F1
#
_cell.length_a   1.000
_cell.length_b   1.000
_cell.length_c   1.000
_cell.angle_alpha   90.00
_cell.angle_beta   90.00
_cell.angle_gamma   90.00
#
_symmetry.space_group_name_H-M   'P 1'
#
loop_
_entity.id
_entity.type
_entity.pdbx_description
1 polymer ?
#
loop_
_entity_poly.entity_id
_entity_poly.type
_entity_poly.pdbx_seq_one_letter_code
_entity_poly.pdbx_strand_id
1 'polypeptide(L)'
;MDSQKLLESLDILGYVGVCISTEKSQLLRNSLLILQQENHFRKCFYWGRIDGIQKDYHVAYGYEKDCLKNQVYYYSHDCLEWLLMPKPTQWGRFLAPLAINKFEGEASIVTNVYDVNPPFPPNEDPKRHYDVMATFISSFFFLRG
;
A
#
# COMPACT_ATOMS: atom_id res chain seq x y z
N MET A 1 0.78 -12.26 4.92
CA MET A 1 0.01 -13.51 5.06
C MET A 1 -0.06 -14.18 3.69
N ASP A 2 0.40 -15.42 3.54
CA ASP A 2 0.40 -16.14 2.25
C ASP A 2 -1.05 -16.36 1.77
N SER A 3 -1.33 -16.10 0.48
CA SER A 3 -2.66 -16.22 -0.13
C SER A 3 -3.29 -17.62 0.11
N GLN A 4 -2.47 -18.67 0.10
CA GLN A 4 -2.95 -20.04 0.28
C GLN A 4 -3.36 -20.34 1.73
N LYS A 5 -2.68 -19.71 2.69
CA LYS A 5 -2.89 -19.87 4.15
C LYS A 5 -3.57 -18.67 4.78
N LEU A 6 -4.24 -17.86 3.96
CA LEU A 6 -4.82 -16.60 4.41
C LEU A 6 -5.90 -16.84 5.47
N LEU A 7 -6.81 -17.78 5.23
CA LEU A 7 -7.90 -18.07 6.17
C LEU A 7 -7.38 -18.55 7.52
N GLU A 8 -6.43 -19.49 7.52
CA GLU A 8 -5.77 -19.94 8.76
C GLU A 8 -5.11 -18.77 9.51
N SER A 9 -4.45 -17.85 8.78
CA SER A 9 -3.82 -16.67 9.37
C SER A 9 -4.83 -15.70 9.96
N LEU A 10 -5.98 -15.52 9.30
CA LEU A 10 -7.06 -14.66 9.77
C LEU A 10 -7.80 -15.28 10.96
N ASP A 11 -7.98 -16.60 10.99
CA ASP A 11 -8.56 -17.32 12.12
C ASP A 11 -7.68 -17.17 13.37
N ILE A 12 -6.35 -17.24 13.20
CA ILE A 12 -5.39 -16.99 14.28
C ILE A 12 -5.52 -15.55 14.81
N LEU A 13 -5.65 -14.58 13.91
CA LEU A 13 -5.87 -13.17 14.27
C LEU A 13 -7.22 -12.94 14.97
N GLY A 14 -8.22 -13.76 14.65
CA GLY A 14 -9.51 -13.78 15.33
C GLY A 14 -9.38 -14.03 16.83
N TYR A 15 -8.46 -14.89 17.27
CA TYR A 15 -8.19 -15.11 18.70
C TYR A 15 -7.61 -13.90 19.42
N VAL A 16 -6.99 -12.96 18.68
CA VAL A 16 -6.44 -11.71 19.22
C VAL A 16 -7.44 -10.55 19.09
N GLY A 17 -8.68 -10.84 18.68
CA GLY A 17 -9.78 -9.87 18.56
C GLY A 17 -9.86 -9.16 17.22
N VAL A 18 -9.06 -9.56 16.22
CA VAL A 18 -9.15 -9.03 14.86
C VAL A 18 -10.02 -9.96 14.02
N CYS A 19 -11.29 -9.60 13.87
CA CYS A 19 -12.26 -10.41 13.13
C CYS A 19 -12.57 -9.80 11.76
N ILE A 20 -12.39 -10.58 10.70
CA ILE A 20 -12.89 -10.29 9.35
C ILE A 20 -14.06 -11.24 9.09
N SER A 21 -15.14 -10.76 8.48
CA SER A 21 -16.27 -11.63 8.15
C SER A 21 -15.83 -12.78 7.22
N THR A 22 -16.45 -13.95 7.39
CA THR A 22 -16.15 -15.14 6.56
C THR A 22 -16.32 -14.85 5.07
N GLU A 23 -17.34 -14.07 4.71
CA GLU A 23 -17.59 -13.66 3.33
C GLU A 23 -16.42 -12.83 2.79
N LYS A 24 -15.98 -11.82 3.56
CA LYS A 24 -14.88 -10.94 3.15
C LYS A 24 -13.54 -11.67 3.12
N SER A 25 -13.30 -12.63 4.02
CA SER A 25 -12.07 -13.42 4.03
C SER A 25 -11.99 -14.37 2.83
N GLN A 26 -13.11 -14.99 2.44
CA GLN A 26 -13.17 -15.84 1.23
C GLN A 26 -13.01 -15.01 -0.03
N LEU A 27 -13.68 -13.85 -0.11
CA LEU A 27 -13.54 -12.92 -1.22
C LEU A 27 -12.09 -12.46 -1.38
N LEU A 28 -11.45 -12.05 -0.29
CA LEU A 28 -10.05 -11.64 -0.28
C LEU A 28 -9.12 -12.79 -0.69
N ARG A 29 -9.36 -14.02 -0.21
CA ARG A 29 -8.56 -15.19 -0.61
C ARG A 29 -8.65 -15.41 -2.13
N ASN A 30 -9.87 -15.42 -2.66
CA ASN A 30 -10.10 -15.68 -4.08
C ASN A 30 -9.47 -14.60 -4.95
N SER A 31 -9.61 -13.32 -4.59
CA SER A 31 -9.02 -12.24 -5.37
C SER A 31 -7.49 -12.27 -5.38
N LEU A 32 -6.85 -12.67 -4.27
CA LEU A 32 -5.40 -12.83 -4.21
C LEU A 32 -4.88 -14.02 -5.02
N LEU A 33 -5.66 -15.10 -5.12
CA LEU A 33 -5.33 -16.24 -5.98
C LEU A 33 -5.42 -15.87 -7.47
N ILE A 34 -6.43 -15.08 -7.85
CA ILE A 34 -6.56 -14.52 -9.20
C ILE A 34 -5.36 -13.62 -9.49
N LEU A 35 -5.06 -12.68 -8.59
CA LEU A 35 -3.91 -11.77 -8.72
C LEU A 35 -2.59 -12.53 -8.89
N GLN A 36 -2.41 -13.62 -8.15
CA GLN A 36 -1.22 -14.48 -8.26
C GLN A 36 -1.12 -15.13 -9.64
N GLN A 37 -2.23 -15.67 -10.15
CA GLN A 37 -2.27 -16.37 -11.44
C GLN A 37 -2.06 -15.41 -12.61
N GLU A 38 -2.74 -14.26 -12.62
CA GLU A 38 -2.67 -13.29 -13.72
C GLU A 38 -1.29 -12.66 -13.89
N ASN A 39 -0.58 -12.45 -12.78
CA ASN A 39 0.75 -11.82 -12.79
C ASN A 39 1.89 -12.85 -12.74
N HIS A 40 1.59 -14.15 -12.85
CA HIS A 40 2.56 -15.25 -12.78
C HIS A 40 3.46 -15.20 -11.53
N PHE A 41 2.91 -14.75 -10.40
CA PHE A 41 3.65 -14.71 -9.15
C PHE A 41 3.85 -16.11 -8.61
N ARG A 42 5.08 -16.39 -8.13
CA ARG A 42 5.37 -17.64 -7.43
C ARG A 42 4.55 -17.75 -6.16
N LYS A 43 4.40 -16.64 -5.45
CA LYS A 43 3.55 -16.49 -4.26
C LYS A 43 2.99 -15.07 -4.19
N CYS A 44 1.78 -14.96 -3.67
CA CYS A 44 1.12 -13.70 -3.36
C CYS A 44 0.84 -13.63 -1.86
N PHE A 45 0.99 -12.44 -1.29
CA PHE A 45 0.83 -12.20 0.13
C PHE A 45 -0.11 -11.03 0.35
N TYR A 46 -1.08 -11.22 1.23
CA TYR A 46 -1.81 -10.13 1.83
C TYR A 46 -0.94 -9.46 2.89
N TRP A 47 -0.67 -8.17 2.74
CA TRP A 47 0.07 -7.41 3.75
C TRP A 47 -0.84 -7.01 4.90
N GLY A 48 -1.99 -6.41 4.59
CA GLY A 48 -2.89 -5.87 5.60
C GLY A 48 -3.82 -4.79 5.05
N ARG A 49 -4.53 -4.14 5.97
CA ARG A 49 -5.41 -3.00 5.70
C ARG A 49 -4.85 -1.74 6.36
N ILE A 50 -4.95 -0.62 5.66
CA ILE A 50 -4.70 0.72 6.17
C ILE A 50 -6.06 1.42 6.23
N ASP A 51 -6.45 1.83 7.42
CA ASP A 51 -7.71 2.55 7.63
C ASP A 51 -7.52 4.00 7.17
N GLY A 52 -8.29 4.42 6.17
CA GLY A 52 -8.29 5.78 5.65
C GLY A 52 -9.47 6.58 6.20
N ILE A 53 -9.42 7.91 6.08
CA ILE A 53 -10.56 8.77 6.45
C ILE A 53 -11.77 8.50 5.54
N GLN A 54 -11.53 8.44 4.22
CA GLN A 54 -12.59 8.27 3.23
C GLN A 54 -12.77 6.81 2.83
N LYS A 55 -11.66 6.09 2.61
CA LYS A 55 -11.67 4.69 2.15
C LYS A 55 -10.52 3.90 2.76
N ASP A 56 -10.82 2.66 3.12
CA ASP A 56 -9.80 1.69 3.54
C ASP A 56 -8.96 1.23 2.34
N TYR A 57 -7.69 0.92 2.61
CA TYR A 57 -6.74 0.38 1.63
C TYR A 57 -6.34 -1.01 2.03
N HIS A 58 -6.62 -1.97 1.17
CA HIS A 58 -6.11 -3.32 1.25
C HIS A 58 -4.84 -3.40 0.42
N VAL A 59 -3.76 -3.93 1.00
CA VAL A 59 -2.47 -4.04 0.30
C VAL A 59 -2.05 -5.50 0.19
N ALA A 60 -1.60 -5.86 -1.00
CA ALA A 60 -1.05 -7.15 -1.32
C ALA A 60 0.26 -6.98 -2.09
N TYR A 61 1.11 -8.00 -2.05
CA TYR A 61 2.32 -8.03 -2.86
C TYR A 61 2.61 -9.44 -3.34
N GLY A 62 3.20 -9.52 -4.52
CA GLY A 62 3.66 -10.77 -5.12
C GLY A 62 5.10 -10.66 -5.58
N TYR A 63 5.73 -11.80 -5.82
CA TYR A 63 7.05 -11.86 -6.45
C TYR A 63 7.11 -13.04 -7.42
N GLU A 64 7.90 -12.89 -8.49
CA GLU A 64 8.12 -13.94 -9.48
C GLU A 64 9.31 -14.82 -9.08
N LYS A 65 10.52 -14.25 -9.05
CA LYS A 65 11.78 -15.00 -8.84
C LYS A 65 12.40 -14.77 -7.46
N ASP A 66 12.59 -13.51 -7.08
CA ASP A 66 13.29 -13.10 -5.88
C ASP A 66 12.31 -12.47 -4.89
N CYS A 67 12.23 -13.04 -3.69
CA CYS A 67 11.32 -12.60 -2.64
C CYS A 67 11.73 -11.29 -1.98
N LEU A 68 12.97 -10.82 -2.12
CA LEU A 68 13.47 -9.60 -1.48
C LEU A 68 13.59 -8.42 -2.44
N LYS A 69 13.97 -8.66 -3.70
CA LYS A 69 14.26 -7.57 -4.65
C LYS A 69 13.14 -7.24 -5.63
N ASN A 70 12.29 -8.20 -5.96
CA ASN A 70 11.31 -8.07 -7.06
C ASN A 70 9.87 -8.21 -6.56
N GLN A 71 9.58 -7.63 -5.39
CA GLN A 71 8.22 -7.53 -4.88
C GLN A 71 7.46 -6.46 -5.65
N VAL A 72 6.28 -6.82 -6.15
CA VAL A 72 5.34 -5.92 -6.81
C VAL A 72 4.15 -5.74 -5.87
N TYR A 73 3.86 -4.49 -5.54
CA TYR A 73 2.81 -4.13 -4.59
C TYR A 73 1.55 -3.69 -5.33
N TYR A 74 0.40 -4.13 -4.83
CA TYR A 74 -0.93 -3.77 -5.31
C TYR A 74 -1.74 -3.24 -4.15
N TYR A 75 -2.69 -2.36 -4.46
CA TYR A 75 -3.68 -1.90 -3.50
C TYR A 75 -5.10 -2.07 -4.06
N SER A 76 -6.06 -2.18 -3.16
CA SER A 76 -7.48 -2.32 -3.48
C SER A 76 -8.32 -1.62 -2.41
N HIS A 77 -9.48 -1.09 -2.80
CA HIS A 77 -10.46 -0.54 -1.86
C HIS A 77 -11.55 -1.55 -1.50
N ASP A 78 -11.83 -2.50 -2.41
CA ASP A 78 -12.96 -3.43 -2.35
C ASP A 78 -12.53 -4.90 -2.22
N CYS A 79 -11.22 -5.17 -2.22
CA CYS A 79 -10.62 -6.51 -2.26
C CYS A 79 -10.94 -7.31 -3.53
N LEU A 80 -11.42 -6.67 -4.59
CA LEU A 80 -11.73 -7.30 -5.88
C LEU A 80 -10.81 -6.76 -6.97
N GLU A 81 -10.79 -5.44 -7.12
CA GLU A 81 -9.96 -4.78 -8.11
C GLU A 81 -8.62 -4.37 -7.48
N TRP A 82 -7.54 -4.89 -8.04
CA TRP A 82 -6.18 -4.65 -7.55
C TRP A 82 -5.42 -3.75 -8.52
N LEU A 83 -5.06 -2.56 -8.04
CA LEU A 83 -4.33 -1.56 -8.78
C LEU A 83 -2.85 -1.61 -8.42
N LEU A 84 -1.98 -1.50 -9.42
CA LEU A 84 -0.54 -1.49 -9.22
C LEU A 84 -0.13 -0.25 -8.41
N MET A 85 0.66 -0.46 -7.36
CA MET A 85 1.16 0.63 -6.54
C MET A 85 2.31 1.36 -7.27
N PRO A 86 2.29 2.70 -7.35
CA PRO A 86 3.38 3.44 -7.97
C PRO A 86 4.68 3.29 -7.18
N LYS A 87 5.79 3.22 -7.90
CA LYS A 87 7.12 3.09 -7.30
C LYS A 87 7.44 4.34 -6.47
N PRO A 88 7.95 4.19 -5.24
CA PRO A 88 8.28 5.33 -4.40
C PRO A 88 9.40 6.15 -5.04
N THR A 89 9.19 7.46 -5.14
CA THR A 89 10.25 8.40 -5.53
C THR A 89 11.23 8.58 -4.36
N GLN A 90 12.48 8.94 -4.67
CA GLN A 90 13.50 9.20 -3.64
C GLN A 90 13.03 10.29 -2.66
N TRP A 91 12.37 11.32 -3.16
CA TRP A 91 11.80 12.41 -2.37
C TRP A 91 10.62 11.94 -1.51
N GLY A 92 9.73 11.11 -2.06
CA GLY A 92 8.63 10.52 -1.29
C GLY A 92 9.16 9.74 -0.07
N ARG A 93 10.21 8.95 -0.24
CA ARG A 93 10.86 8.22 0.88
C ARG A 93 11.46 9.15 1.92
N PHE A 94 12.05 10.26 1.49
CA PHE A 94 12.65 11.23 2.40
C PHE A 94 11.59 12.02 3.19
N LEU A 95 10.47 12.35 2.55
CA LEU A 95 9.42 13.19 3.14
C LEU A 95 8.36 12.40 3.91
N ALA A 96 8.13 11.13 3.60
CA ALA A 96 7.15 10.30 4.28
C ALA A 96 7.25 10.25 5.83
N PRO A 97 8.44 10.21 6.46
CA PRO A 97 8.55 10.25 7.92
C PRO A 97 8.08 11.56 8.55
N LEU A 98 8.14 12.65 7.79
CA LEU A 98 7.79 14.00 8.24
C LEU A 98 6.28 14.24 8.18
N ALA A 99 5.55 13.35 7.50
CA ALA A 99 4.17 13.55 7.23
C ALA A 99 3.31 12.93 8.33
N ILE A 100 2.81 13.82 9.20
CA ILE A 100 2.04 13.49 10.40
C ILE A 100 0.53 13.45 10.17
N ASN A 101 0.11 13.73 8.94
CA ASN A 101 -1.30 13.81 8.57
C ASN A 101 -1.94 12.42 8.51
N LYS A 102 -3.24 12.38 8.79
CA LYS A 102 -4.03 11.16 8.65
C LYS A 102 -4.11 10.76 7.18
N PHE A 103 -4.10 9.46 6.93
CA PHE A 103 -4.22 8.93 5.59
C PHE A 103 -5.66 9.09 5.08
N GLU A 104 -5.84 9.86 4.01
CA GLU A 104 -7.19 10.16 3.50
C GLU A 104 -7.84 8.99 2.76
N GLY A 105 -7.03 8.17 2.10
CA GLY A 105 -7.53 7.04 1.34
C GLY A 105 -7.92 7.38 -0.10
N GLU A 106 -7.18 8.29 -0.74
CA GLU A 106 -7.23 8.47 -2.19
C GLU A 106 -5.80 8.60 -2.74
N ALA A 107 -5.50 7.85 -3.80
CA ALA A 107 -4.14 7.79 -4.36
C ALA A 107 -3.73 9.09 -5.08
N SER A 108 -4.71 9.91 -5.47
CA SER A 108 -4.52 11.16 -6.19
C SER A 108 -4.23 12.36 -5.27
N ILE A 109 -4.42 12.21 -3.96
CA ILE A 109 -4.29 13.33 -3.02
C ILE A 109 -2.81 13.66 -2.79
N VAL A 110 -2.48 14.94 -3.03
CA VAL A 110 -1.18 15.51 -2.70
C VAL A 110 -1.25 16.04 -1.28
N THR A 111 -0.52 15.39 -0.36
CA THR A 111 -0.43 15.84 1.03
C THR A 111 0.78 16.75 1.21
N ASN A 112 0.56 17.95 1.74
CA ASN A 112 1.66 18.77 2.21
C ASN A 112 2.24 18.19 3.49
N VAL A 113 3.56 18.02 3.49
CA VAL A 113 4.32 17.41 4.59
C VAL A 113 4.60 18.42 5.71
N TYR A 114 4.34 19.71 5.45
CA TYR A 114 4.55 20.82 6.38
C TYR A 114 3.38 21.81 6.33
N ASP A 115 2.90 22.26 7.49
CA ASP A 115 1.95 23.37 7.62
C ASP A 115 2.63 24.76 7.63
N VAL A 116 3.98 24.82 7.64
CA VAL A 116 4.73 26.07 7.76
C VAL A 116 5.89 26.12 6.77
N ASN A 117 5.74 26.99 5.75
CA ASN A 117 6.72 27.40 4.74
C ASN A 117 7.29 26.26 3.83
N PRO A 118 7.41 26.48 2.51
CA PRO A 118 7.86 25.42 1.63
C PRO A 118 9.34 25.05 1.91
N PRO A 119 9.74 23.78 1.76
CA PRO A 119 11.12 23.34 1.94
C PRO A 119 12.05 23.78 0.79
N PHE A 120 11.61 24.71 -0.07
CA PHE A 120 12.28 25.04 -1.32
C PHE A 120 13.04 26.37 -1.21
N PRO A 121 14.26 26.46 -1.77
CA PRO A 121 14.93 27.74 -1.94
C PRO A 121 14.07 28.67 -2.82
N PRO A 122 14.00 29.99 -2.53
CA PRO A 122 13.12 30.95 -3.21
C PRO A 122 13.27 31.05 -4.74
N ASN A 123 14.34 30.48 -5.30
CA ASN A 123 14.76 30.65 -6.69
C ASN A 123 14.44 29.47 -7.61
N GLU A 124 13.74 28.43 -7.13
CA GLU A 124 13.39 27.27 -7.96
C GLU A 124 11.89 27.15 -8.18
N ASP A 125 11.54 26.82 -9.43
CA ASP A 125 10.15 26.71 -9.89
C ASP A 125 9.43 25.59 -9.11
N PRO A 126 8.41 25.90 -8.28
CA PRO A 126 7.75 24.91 -7.42
C PRO A 126 7.12 23.78 -8.23
N LYS A 127 6.67 24.05 -9.46
CA LYS A 127 6.07 23.07 -10.38
C LYS A 127 6.97 21.87 -10.66
N ARG A 128 8.30 22.06 -10.71
CA ARG A 128 9.26 20.95 -10.90
C ARG A 128 9.25 19.96 -9.74
N HIS A 129 8.83 20.39 -8.56
CA HIS A 129 8.78 19.56 -7.36
C HIS A 129 7.43 18.89 -7.17
N TYR A 130 6.33 19.53 -7.59
CA TYR A 130 4.98 18.95 -7.50
C TYR A 130 4.79 17.71 -8.40
N ASP A 131 5.43 17.66 -9.58
CA ASP A 131 5.41 16.48 -10.46
C ASP A 131 6.07 15.23 -9.83
N VAL A 132 6.86 15.39 -8.76
CA VAL A 132 7.65 14.33 -8.13
C VAL A 132 7.04 13.81 -6.82
N MET A 133 5.99 14.46 -6.31
CA MET A 133 5.39 14.19 -4.99
C MET A 133 4.17 13.28 -5.01
N ALA A 134 3.87 12.64 -6.14
CA ALA A 134 3.00 11.48 -6.15
C ALA A 134 3.80 10.27 -5.64
N THR A 135 3.74 9.98 -4.34
CA THR A 135 3.38 8.64 -3.81
C THR A 135 3.67 8.59 -2.30
N PHE A 136 2.64 8.85 -1.51
CA PHE A 136 2.70 8.76 -0.06
C PHE A 136 2.64 7.31 0.44
N ILE A 137 1.84 6.47 -0.23
CA ILE A 137 1.58 5.10 0.17
C ILE A 137 2.86 4.25 0.05
N SER A 138 3.48 4.21 -1.13
CA SER A 138 4.68 3.38 -1.35
C SER A 138 5.92 3.82 -0.57
N SER A 139 5.95 5.08 -0.11
CA SER A 139 7.04 5.59 0.72
C SER A 139 6.90 5.16 2.18
N PHE A 140 5.67 5.08 2.71
CA PHE A 140 5.39 4.51 4.03
C PHE A 140 5.76 3.02 4.12
N PHE A 141 5.62 2.30 3.00
CA PHE A 141 5.99 0.88 2.88
C PHE A 141 7.50 0.63 2.89
N PHE A 142 8.33 1.54 2.37
CA PHE A 142 9.78 1.32 2.23
C PHE A 142 10.63 1.78 3.43
N LEU A 143 10.06 2.50 4.40
CA LEU A 143 10.79 2.98 5.59
C LEU A 143 10.84 1.96 6.75
N ARG A 144 10.18 0.81 6.62
CA ARG A 144 10.13 -0.25 7.63
C ARG A 144 10.68 -1.61 7.19
N GLY A 145 11.40 -1.65 6.07
CA GLY A 145 12.11 -2.84 5.56
C GLY A 145 13.60 -2.80 5.84
#